data_AF-A0A951BDH1-F1
#
_entry.id   AF-A0A951BDH1-F1
#
_cell.length_a   1.000
_cell.length_b   1.000
_cell.length_c   1.000
_cell.angle_alpha   90.00
_cell.angle_beta   90.00
_cell.angle_gamma   90.00
#
_symmetry.space_group_name_H-M   'P 1'
#
loop_
_entity.id
_entity.type
_entity.pdbx_description
1 polymer ?
#
loop_
_entity_poly.entity_id
_entity_poly.type
_entity_poly.pdbx_seq_one_letter_code
_entity_poly.pdbx_strand_id
1 'polypeptide(L)'
;MNRCRYVKGLCIYSVRAHCVYGRLLDVPVFVAASAADAEGVAADLLQFLQSICDRSVCSGVRFWTLGAETWSRRLADEDILRTDHGIFLPTVPSVAQIANCLSTSMQGAPAIIHRLSR
;
A
#
# COMPACT_ATOMS: atom_id res chain seq x y z
N MET A 1 33.68 12.09 -7.37
CA MET A 1 32.45 12.38 -6.59
C MET A 1 31.40 11.32 -6.94
N ASN A 2 31.20 10.33 -6.07
CA ASN A 2 30.19 9.28 -6.29
C ASN A 2 28.84 9.79 -5.80
N ARG A 3 27.90 10.00 -6.73
CA ARG A 3 26.50 10.31 -6.39
C ARG A 3 25.81 9.02 -5.94
N CYS A 4 25.89 8.69 -4.65
CA CYS A 4 25.05 7.63 -4.08
C CYS A 4 23.61 8.13 -4.01
N ARG A 5 22.72 7.48 -4.77
CA ARG A 5 21.27 7.64 -4.59
C ARG A 5 20.84 6.68 -3.50
N TYR A 6 20.27 7.22 -2.44
CA TYR A 6 19.72 6.44 -1.33
C TYR A 6 18.21 6.31 -1.49
N VAL A 7 17.69 5.12 -1.18
CA VAL A 7 16.25 4.89 -1.08
C VAL A 7 15.80 5.41 0.29
N LYS A 8 14.94 6.44 0.29
CA LYS A 8 14.44 7.08 1.52
C LYS A 8 13.24 6.36 2.14
N GLY A 9 12.54 5.55 1.36
CA GLY A 9 11.40 4.75 1.84
C GLY A 9 10.95 3.73 0.80
N LEU A 10 10.17 2.75 1.26
CA LEU A 10 9.64 1.64 0.46
C LEU A 10 8.24 1.28 0.96
N CYS A 11 7.32 1.10 0.03
CA CYS A 11 6.08 0.39 0.29
C CYS A 11 5.89 -0.74 -0.73
N ILE A 12 5.36 -1.88 -0.28
CA ILE A 12 4.94 -2.99 -1.13
C ILE A 12 3.46 -3.20 -0.86
N TYR A 13 2.67 -3.35 -1.93
CA TYR A 13 1.22 -3.49 -1.82
C TYR A 13 0.65 -4.52 -2.80
N SER A 14 -0.57 -4.98 -2.51
CA SER A 14 -1.38 -5.81 -3.40
C SER A 14 -2.87 -5.49 -3.22
N VAL A 15 -3.65 -5.52 -4.29
CA VAL A 15 -5.11 -5.39 -4.21
C VAL A 15 -5.71 -6.77 -3.91
N ARG A 16 -6.50 -6.89 -2.83
CA ARG A 16 -7.08 -8.16 -2.38
C ARG A 16 -8.56 -8.05 -2.13
N ALA A 17 -9.28 -9.16 -2.31
CA ALA A 17 -10.67 -9.28 -1.85
C ALA A 17 -10.68 -9.83 -0.42
N HIS A 18 -11.40 -9.18 0.47
CA HIS A 18 -11.61 -9.57 1.85
C HIS A 18 -13.09 -9.83 2.08
N CYS A 19 -13.43 -10.94 2.74
CA CYS A 19 -14.81 -11.36 2.95
C CYS A 19 -15.65 -10.34 3.75
N VAL A 20 -15.04 -9.65 4.71
CA VAL A 20 -15.73 -8.66 5.57
C VAL A 20 -15.70 -7.23 5.01
N TYR A 21 -14.60 -6.81 4.40
CA TYR A 21 -14.35 -5.41 4.06
C TYR A 21 -14.40 -5.13 2.55
N GLY A 22 -14.65 -6.15 1.73
CA GLY A 22 -14.62 -6.02 0.28
C GLY A 22 -13.18 -5.89 -0.24
N ARG A 23 -12.96 -5.04 -1.24
CA ARG A 23 -11.65 -4.88 -1.85
C ARG A 23 -10.74 -4.00 -0.98
N LEU A 24 -9.52 -4.47 -0.71
CA LEU A 24 -8.55 -3.79 0.14
C LEU A 24 -7.23 -3.57 -0.60
N LEU A 25 -6.55 -2.46 -0.28
CA LEU A 25 -5.14 -2.29 -0.60
C LEU A 25 -4.29 -2.82 0.55
N ASP A 26 -3.70 -4.00 0.36
CA ASP A 26 -2.96 -4.69 1.40
C ASP A 26 -1.46 -4.38 1.31
N VAL A 27 -0.88 -3.89 2.41
CA VAL A 27 0.46 -3.30 2.48
C VAL A 27 1.32 -4.09 3.49
N PRO A 28 1.99 -5.16 3.05
CA PRO A 28 2.86 -5.96 3.92
C PRO A 28 4.12 -5.23 4.39
N VAL A 29 4.61 -4.28 3.59
CA VAL A 29 5.83 -3.50 3.85
C VAL A 29 5.53 -2.03 3.70
N PHE A 30 5.78 -1.26 4.76
CA PHE A 30 5.74 0.19 4.77
C PHE A 30 6.87 0.69 5.68
N VAL A 31 7.94 1.20 5.07
CA VAL A 31 9.12 1.65 5.79
C VAL A 31 9.61 2.97 5.21
N ALA A 32 9.91 3.93 6.09
CA ALA A 32 10.64 5.14 5.76
C ALA A 32 11.94 5.15 6.57
N ALA A 33 13.05 5.54 5.95
CA ALA A 33 14.29 5.73 6.68
C ALA A 33 14.08 6.87 7.70
N SER A 34 14.33 6.61 8.98
CA SER A 34 14.03 7.56 10.07
C SER A 34 14.63 8.96 9.84
N ALA A 35 15.87 9.04 9.35
CA ALA A 35 16.51 10.32 9.01
C ALA A 35 15.85 11.06 7.83
N ALA A 36 15.14 10.33 6.97
CA ALA A 36 14.39 10.89 5.85
C ALA A 36 12.91 11.14 6.18
N ASP A 37 12.39 10.65 7.31
CA ASP A 37 11.01 10.90 7.69
C ASP A 37 10.78 12.36 8.12
N ALA A 38 11.84 13.03 8.60
CA ALA A 38 11.86 14.49 8.76
C ALA A 38 11.56 15.25 7.44
N GLU A 39 11.75 14.61 6.28
CA GLU A 39 11.42 15.17 4.96
C GLU A 39 9.98 14.83 4.50
N GLY A 40 9.18 14.14 5.33
CA GLY A 40 7.81 13.76 5.04
C GLY A 40 7.67 12.51 4.16
N VAL A 41 8.69 11.64 4.12
CA VAL A 41 8.68 10.46 3.23
C VAL A 41 7.56 9.48 3.57
N ALA A 42 7.25 9.24 4.85
CA ALA A 42 6.11 8.40 5.20
C ALA A 42 4.79 9.02 4.74
N ALA A 43 4.64 10.34 4.84
CA ALA A 43 3.44 11.04 4.37
C ALA A 43 3.27 10.92 2.86
N ASP A 44 4.35 11.09 2.08
CA ASP A 44 4.33 10.90 0.62
C ASP A 44 3.97 9.46 0.22
N LEU A 45 4.54 8.46 0.90
CA LEU A 45 4.21 7.06 0.65
C LEU A 45 2.75 6.76 1.00
N LEU A 46 2.24 7.33 2.10
CA LEU A 46 0.84 7.17 2.49
C LEU A 46 -0.10 7.82 1.48
N GLN A 47 0.21 9.03 1.01
CA GLN A 47 -0.58 9.71 -0.02
C GLN A 47 -0.55 8.94 -1.36
N PHE A 48 0.61 8.37 -1.71
CA PHE A 48 0.72 7.49 -2.86
C PHE A 48 -0.19 6.26 -2.73
N LEU A 49 -0.16 5.57 -1.58
CA LEU A 49 -1.02 4.41 -1.31
C LEU A 49 -2.51 4.78 -1.33
N GLN A 50 -2.91 5.92 -0.78
CA GLN A 50 -4.27 6.43 -0.88
C GLN A 50 -4.68 6.61 -2.35
N SER A 51 -3.82 7.22 -3.17
CA SER A 51 -4.10 7.38 -4.60
C SER A 51 -4.30 6.03 -5.33
N ILE A 52 -3.57 4.98 -4.92
CA ILE A 52 -3.70 3.63 -5.48
C ILE A 52 -4.99 2.97 -4.99
N CYS A 53 -5.31 3.13 -3.70
CA CYS A 53 -6.53 2.64 -3.07
C CYS A 53 -7.76 3.16 -3.80
N ASP A 54 -7.75 4.47 -4.08
CA ASP A 54 -8.83 5.16 -4.80
C ASP A 54 -8.96 4.66 -6.24
N ARG A 55 -7.86 4.58 -6.99
CA ARG A 55 -7.86 4.07 -8.38
C ARG A 55 -8.31 2.60 -8.46
N SER A 56 -8.04 1.83 -7.42
CA SER A 56 -8.37 0.41 -7.36
C SER A 56 -9.76 0.13 -6.78
N VAL A 57 -10.49 1.17 -6.37
CA VAL A 57 -11.83 1.07 -5.73
C VAL A 57 -11.77 0.20 -4.47
N CYS A 58 -10.73 0.37 -3.68
CA CYS A 58 -10.57 -0.32 -2.40
C CYS A 58 -11.33 0.46 -1.30
N SER A 59 -11.88 -0.26 -0.33
CA SER A 59 -12.56 0.31 0.85
C SER A 59 -11.60 0.88 1.89
N GLY A 60 -10.31 0.55 1.77
CA GLY A 60 -9.25 1.13 2.56
C GLY A 60 -7.91 0.45 2.36
N VAL A 61 -6.95 0.90 3.15
CA VAL A 61 -5.58 0.40 3.17
C VAL A 61 -5.35 -0.42 4.43
N ARG A 62 -4.83 -1.63 4.30
CA ARG A 62 -4.44 -2.47 5.44
C ARG A 62 -2.94 -2.53 5.55
N PHE A 63 -2.39 -2.13 6.68
CA PHE A 63 -0.97 -2.25 7.00
C PHE A 63 -0.74 -3.46 7.87
N TRP A 64 0.18 -4.34 7.48
CA TRP A 64 0.52 -5.46 8.33
C TRP A 64 1.32 -5.01 9.54
N THR A 65 0.92 -5.44 10.74
CA THR A 65 1.68 -5.16 11.96
C THR A 65 3.04 -5.88 11.92
N LEU A 66 4.08 -5.22 12.42
CA LEU A 66 5.39 -5.84 12.61
C LEU A 66 5.32 -6.71 13.87
N GLY A 67 5.00 -7.99 13.69
CA GLY A 67 5.19 -9.01 14.73
C GLY A 67 6.69 -9.32 14.91
N ALA A 68 7.03 -10.09 15.94
CA ALA A 68 8.42 -10.55 16.21
C ALA A 68 8.94 -11.58 15.18
N GLU A 69 8.17 -11.85 14.13
CA GLU A 69 8.45 -12.83 13.09
C GLU A 69 9.58 -12.35 12.16
N THR A 70 10.41 -13.29 11.68
CA THR A 70 11.46 -12.99 10.69
C THR A 70 10.87 -12.58 9.34
N TRP A 71 11.51 -11.64 8.63
CA TRP A 71 11.11 -11.20 7.28
C TRP A 71 10.84 -12.35 6.29
N SER A 72 11.61 -13.44 6.39
CA SER A 72 11.45 -14.64 5.57
C SER A 72 10.10 -15.32 5.78
N ARG A 73 9.59 -15.32 7.01
CA ARG A 73 8.29 -15.89 7.36
C ARG A 73 7.17 -14.98 6.88
N ARG A 74 7.34 -13.66 7.03
CA ARG A 74 6.38 -12.63 6.61
C ARG A 74 6.12 -12.63 5.09
N LEU A 75 7.11 -12.97 4.29
CA LEU A 75 6.97 -13.09 2.83
C LEU A 75 6.63 -14.51 2.36
N ALA A 76 6.39 -15.44 3.29
CA ALA A 76 5.87 -16.75 2.94
C ALA A 76 4.41 -16.62 2.48
N ASP A 77 4.02 -17.45 1.51
CA ASP A 77 2.67 -17.43 0.93
C ASP A 77 1.57 -17.54 2.00
N GLU A 78 1.81 -18.33 3.06
CA GLU A 78 0.86 -18.52 4.16
C GLU A 78 0.52 -17.20 4.87
N ASP A 79 1.52 -16.41 5.26
CA ASP A 79 1.31 -15.12 5.91
C ASP A 79 0.78 -14.06 4.93
N ILE A 80 1.15 -14.14 3.64
CA ILE A 80 0.57 -13.34 2.55
C ILE A 80 -0.93 -13.59 2.37
N LEU A 81 -1.40 -14.79 2.64
CA LEU A 81 -2.81 -15.14 2.52
C LEU A 81 -3.60 -14.84 3.79
N ARG A 82 -2.94 -14.55 4.91
CA ARG A 82 -3.64 -14.28 6.17
C ARG A 82 -4.44 -12.99 6.10
N THR A 83 -5.69 -13.08 6.55
CA THR A 83 -6.65 -11.98 6.51
C THR A 83 -6.90 -11.33 7.87
N ASP A 84 -6.41 -11.94 8.95
CA ASP A 84 -6.73 -11.65 10.34
C ASP A 84 -5.76 -10.69 11.06
N HIS A 85 -4.76 -10.16 10.35
CA HIS A 85 -3.71 -9.34 10.94
C HIS A 85 -3.60 -7.96 10.27
N GLY A 86 -3.07 -7.00 11.03
CA GLY A 86 -2.80 -5.65 10.55
C GLY A 86 -3.75 -4.58 11.09
N ILE A 87 -3.41 -3.34 10.75
CA ILE A 87 -4.20 -2.14 11.04
C ILE A 87 -4.91 -1.73 9.76
N PHE A 88 -6.23 -1.59 9.84
CA PHE A 88 -7.05 -1.13 8.73
C PHE A 88 -7.30 0.37 8.83
N LEU A 89 -6.91 1.10 7.78
CA LEU A 89 -7.21 2.51 7.60
C LEU A 89 -8.34 2.63 6.54
N PRO A 90 -9.59 2.89 6.95
CA PRO A 90 -10.68 3.05 6.00
C PRO A 90 -10.44 4.28 5.14
N THR A 91 -10.67 4.17 3.83
CA THR A 91 -10.77 5.34 2.97
C THR A 91 -12.22 5.76 2.93
N VAL A 92 -12.53 7.01 3.29
CA VAL A 92 -13.80 7.62 2.91
C VAL A 92 -13.69 7.93 1.41
N PRO A 93 -14.43 7.25 0.53
CA PRO A 93 -14.38 7.56 -0.89
C PRO A 93 -14.89 8.98 -1.10
N SER A 94 -14.13 9.82 -1.79
CA SER A 94 -14.64 11.12 -2.19
C SER A 94 -15.76 10.93 -3.22
N VAL A 95 -16.76 11.81 -3.21
CA VAL A 95 -17.91 11.76 -4.15
C VAL A 95 -17.45 11.74 -5.61
N ALA A 96 -16.34 12.42 -5.93
CA ALA A 96 -15.73 12.44 -7.26
C ALA A 96 -15.17 11.06 -7.70
N GLN A 97 -14.70 10.24 -6.75
CA GLN A 97 -14.16 8.92 -7.05
C GLN A 97 -15.25 7.87 -7.23
N ILE A 98 -16.36 7.97 -6.51
CA ILE A 98 -17.55 7.13 -6.73
C ILE A 98 -18.03 7.28 -8.19
N ALA A 99 -18.02 8.52 -8.71
CA ALA A 99 -18.37 8.80 -10.11
C ALA A 99 -17.39 8.20 -11.13
N ASN A 100 -16.08 8.22 -10.87
CA ASN A 100 -15.07 7.66 -11.77
C ASN A 100 -14.97 6.12 -11.75
N CYS A 101 -15.39 5.47 -10.67
CA CYS A 101 -15.36 4.00 -10.57
C CYS A 101 -16.45 3.34 -11.42
N LEU A 102 -17.60 4.00 -11.56
CA LEU A 102 -18.71 3.53 -12.40
C LEU A 102 -18.34 3.47 -13.89
N SER A 103 -17.31 4.20 -14.33
CA SER A 103 -16.89 4.30 -15.72
C SER A 103 -15.72 3.39 -16.12
N THR A 104 -15.00 2.76 -15.18
CA THR A 104 -13.67 2.15 -15.45
C THR A 104 -13.56 0.65 -15.11
N SER A 105 -14.67 -0.09 -15.15
CA SER A 105 -14.63 -1.56 -15.05
C SER A 105 -14.18 -2.17 -16.38
N MET A 106 -12.89 -2.51 -16.54
CA MET A 106 -12.33 -3.62 -17.37
C MET A 106 -10.84 -3.39 -17.67
N GLN A 107 -9.92 -3.73 -16.75
CA GLN A 107 -8.53 -4.10 -17.10
C GLN A 107 -7.76 -4.65 -15.88
N GLY A 108 -7.23 -5.87 -16.01
CA GLY A 108 -6.40 -6.52 -15.00
C GLY A 108 -5.03 -5.85 -14.87
N ALA A 109 -4.56 -5.69 -13.64
CA ALA A 109 -3.34 -4.93 -13.33
C ALA A 109 -2.07 -5.81 -13.43
N PRO A 110 -1.08 -5.44 -14.26
CA PRO A 110 0.27 -6.00 -14.17
C PRO A 110 1.02 -5.42 -12.96
N ALA A 111 2.04 -6.13 -12.47
CA ALA A 111 2.91 -5.67 -11.39
C ALA A 111 3.75 -4.48 -11.88
N ILE A 112 3.35 -3.25 -11.53
CA ILE A 112 4.05 -2.01 -11.87
C ILE A 112 4.81 -1.51 -10.64
N ILE A 113 6.13 -1.40 -10.75
CA ILE A 113 6.98 -0.77 -9.73
C ILE A 113 6.96 0.74 -9.96
N HIS A 114 6.25 1.48 -9.11
CA HIS A 114 6.24 2.94 -9.14
C HIS A 114 7.45 3.50 -8.41
N ARG A 115 8.22 4.36 -9.10
CA ARG A 115 9.34 5.10 -8.50
C ARG A 115 8.88 6.52 -8.18
N LEU A 116 8.85 6.87 -6.90
CA LEU A 116 8.73 8.26 -6.46
C LEU A 116 10.13 8.90 -6.49
N SER A 117 10.28 9.95 -7.28
CA SER A 117 11.48 10.80 -7.31
C SER A 117 11.07 12.21 -6.90
N ARG A 118 11.61 12.68 -5.77
CA ARG A 118 11.72 14.10 -5.46
C ARG A 118 13.02 14.63 -6.06
#